data_AF-A0A9P6NWE2-F1
#
_entry.id   AF-A0A9P6NWE2-F1
#
_cell.length_a   1.000
_cell.length_b   1.000
_cell.length_c   1.000
_cell.angle_alpha   90.00
_cell.angle_beta   90.00
_cell.angle_gamma   90.00
#
_symmetry.space_group_name_H-M   'P 1'
#
loop_
_entity.id
_entity.type
_entity.pdbx_description
1 polymer ?
#
loop_
_entity_poly.entity_id
_entity_poly.type
_entity_poly.pdbx_seq_one_letter_code
_entity_poly.pdbx_strand_id
1 'polypeptide(L)'
;MNQISSVTVHATAAVKFIISAINRILSSLYHLLHTVAILGTLQILDLFIFILNISTPLIASNQTVSKPFSPDRPPQFSEHPFIWMTCCLARLLGPDLSPEWLKWWSVWDGVCEDGKWKEAKMDDATQVSRGPCPGLNALANHGIINYSGRDLSFHQIASAISRTYNVSPFFAVRATVGASPLFEGRKGINLSDLSAHGMIEHDASLLRPDIDSSSQKTFKDIQSHPSPELIERFFPSAKRPVTPSDCSKALTIRRAECAANNPTFYRTLKLDMIGSENCAILLAITGGDRHVVRNLTGIKGYECFDTEWRPAERSAFGLTMVNAQFLLAWIELGTGSTFRPKHRDV
;
A
#
# COMPACT_ATOMS: atom_id res chain seq x y z
N MET A 1 -64.52 5.19 -8.45
CA MET A 1 -63.65 4.14 -7.88
C MET A 1 -62.22 4.11 -8.45
N ASN A 2 -61.96 4.51 -9.70
CA ASN A 2 -60.61 4.44 -10.30
C ASN A 2 -59.58 5.51 -9.87
N GLN A 3 -60.00 6.66 -9.31
CA GLN A 3 -59.06 7.68 -8.85
C GLN A 3 -58.40 7.35 -7.50
N ILE A 4 -59.15 6.73 -6.58
CA ILE A 4 -58.68 6.43 -5.20
C ILE A 4 -57.57 5.37 -5.23
N SER A 5 -57.68 4.38 -6.11
CA SER A 5 -56.68 3.33 -6.34
C SER A 5 -55.39 3.85 -6.97
N SER A 6 -55.45 4.88 -7.84
CA SER A 6 -54.23 5.48 -8.42
C SER A 6 -53.41 6.27 -7.39
N VAL A 7 -54.09 7.01 -6.50
CA VAL A 7 -53.47 7.83 -5.45
C VAL A 7 -52.79 6.95 -4.39
N THR A 8 -53.41 5.83 -4.01
CA THR A 8 -52.81 4.88 -3.06
C THR A 8 -51.56 4.20 -3.63
N VAL A 9 -51.56 3.81 -4.90
CA VAL A 9 -50.36 3.23 -5.55
C VAL A 9 -49.21 4.24 -5.62
N HIS A 10 -49.48 5.50 -5.94
CA HIS A 10 -48.46 6.55 -6.01
C HIS A 10 -47.89 6.90 -4.62
N ALA A 11 -48.74 6.99 -3.60
CA ALA A 11 -48.31 7.20 -2.22
C ALA A 11 -47.42 6.05 -1.71
N THR A 12 -47.77 4.80 -2.03
CA THR A 12 -46.99 3.62 -1.64
C THR A 12 -45.61 3.59 -2.34
N ALA A 13 -45.55 4.01 -3.60
CA ALA A 13 -44.29 4.13 -4.34
C ALA A 13 -43.38 5.25 -3.78
N ALA A 14 -43.96 6.41 -3.44
CA ALA A 14 -43.24 7.52 -2.81
C ALA A 14 -42.65 7.13 -1.44
N VAL A 15 -43.43 6.43 -0.61
CA VAL A 15 -42.96 5.92 0.70
C VAL A 15 -41.82 4.91 0.52
N LYS A 16 -41.93 3.97 -0.42
CA LYS A 16 -40.84 3.02 -0.74
C LYS A 16 -39.57 3.72 -1.22
N PHE A 17 -39.70 4.75 -2.05
CA PHE A 17 -38.58 5.56 -2.52
C PHE A 17 -37.88 6.28 -1.35
N ILE A 18 -38.66 6.91 -0.46
CA ILE A 18 -38.13 7.60 0.73
C ILE A 18 -37.42 6.61 1.65
N ILE A 19 -38.02 5.45 1.95
CA ILE A 19 -37.38 4.41 2.78
C ILE A 19 -36.08 3.92 2.13
N SER A 20 -36.07 3.69 0.81
CA SER A 20 -34.86 3.30 0.08
C SER A 20 -33.77 4.38 0.13
N ALA A 21 -34.15 5.66 0.02
CA ALA A 21 -33.22 6.78 0.14
C ALA A 21 -32.65 6.88 1.57
N ILE A 22 -33.49 6.78 2.59
CA ILE A 22 -33.09 6.77 4.00
C ILE A 22 -32.14 5.60 4.27
N ASN A 23 -32.46 4.38 3.82
CA ASN A 23 -31.60 3.21 4.01
C ASN A 23 -30.22 3.41 3.34
N ARG A 24 -30.17 4.01 2.14
CA ARG A 24 -28.91 4.34 1.47
C ARG A 24 -28.10 5.38 2.23
N ILE A 25 -28.74 6.41 2.77
CA ILE A 25 -28.10 7.44 3.60
C ILE A 25 -27.55 6.82 4.88
N LEU A 26 -28.35 6.03 5.59
CA LEU A 26 -27.96 5.36 6.84
C LEU A 26 -26.82 4.37 6.60
N SER A 27 -26.88 3.57 5.54
CA SER A 27 -25.79 2.67 5.15
C SER A 27 -24.52 3.44 4.84
N SER A 28 -24.60 4.52 4.04
CA SER A 28 -23.44 5.35 3.71
C SER A 28 -22.82 5.99 4.96
N LEU A 29 -23.66 6.49 5.86
CA LEU A 29 -23.22 7.07 7.14
C LEU A 29 -22.56 6.01 8.03
N TYR A 30 -23.13 4.80 8.09
CA TYR A 30 -22.55 3.68 8.82
C TYR A 30 -21.17 3.32 8.28
N HIS A 31 -21.02 3.14 6.95
CA HIS A 31 -19.72 2.83 6.34
C HIS A 31 -18.70 3.94 6.57
N LEU A 32 -19.11 5.21 6.50
CA LEU A 32 -18.25 6.35 6.80
C LEU A 32 -17.78 6.33 8.25
N LEU A 33 -18.71 6.23 9.22
CA LEU A 33 -18.40 6.19 10.65
C LEU A 33 -17.53 4.98 11.00
N HIS A 34 -17.84 3.82 10.44
CA HIS A 34 -17.07 2.59 10.63
C HIS A 34 -15.64 2.74 10.10
N THR A 35 -15.48 3.30 8.89
CA THR A 35 -14.16 3.57 8.30
C THR A 35 -13.37 4.56 9.15
N VAL A 36 -13.99 5.66 9.58
CA VAL A 36 -13.35 6.65 10.46
C VAL A 36 -12.94 6.02 11.79
N ALA A 37 -13.79 5.18 12.38
CA ALA A 37 -13.47 4.47 13.61
C ALA A 37 -12.28 3.52 13.42
N ILE A 38 -12.26 2.70 12.36
CA ILE A 38 -11.14 1.81 12.04
C ILE A 38 -9.84 2.61 11.88
N LEU A 39 -9.85 3.65 11.05
CA LEU A 39 -8.66 4.46 10.81
C LEU A 39 -8.18 5.17 12.08
N GLY A 40 -9.10 5.67 12.90
CA GLY A 40 -8.79 6.28 14.19
C GLY A 40 -8.18 5.28 15.17
N THR A 41 -8.74 4.07 15.28
CA THR A 41 -8.18 2.99 16.12
C THR A 41 -6.78 2.59 15.65
N LEU A 42 -6.57 2.39 14.34
CA LEU A 42 -5.25 2.08 13.79
C LEU A 42 -4.24 3.19 14.08
N GLN A 43 -4.64 4.47 14.02
CA GLN A 43 -3.79 5.59 14.37
C GLN A 43 -3.39 5.61 15.84
N ILE A 44 -4.33 5.34 16.76
CA ILE A 44 -4.05 5.29 18.19
C ILE A 44 -3.11 4.13 18.53
N LEU A 45 -3.36 2.95 17.94
CA LEU A 45 -2.51 1.78 18.16
C LEU A 45 -1.11 1.96 17.57
N ASP A 46 -0.99 2.56 16.40
CA ASP A 46 0.31 2.88 15.81
C ASP A 46 1.05 3.98 16.60
N LEU A 47 0.34 4.95 17.17
CA LEU A 47 0.93 5.94 18.08
C LEU A 47 1.54 5.28 19.31
N PHE A 48 0.91 4.23 19.85
CA PHE A 48 1.52 3.44 20.93
C PHE A 48 2.81 2.76 20.49
N ILE A 49 2.85 2.19 19.28
CA ILE A 49 4.09 1.62 18.71
C ILE A 49 5.17 2.69 18.51
N PHE A 50 4.79 3.88 18.06
CA PHE A 50 5.71 5.02 17.93
C PHE A 50 6.32 5.39 19.28
N ILE A 51 5.51 5.48 20.34
CA ILE A 51 6.00 5.75 21.70
C ILE A 51 6.94 4.64 22.19
N LEU A 52 6.63 3.37 21.92
CA LEU A 52 7.52 2.25 22.23
C LEU A 52 8.85 2.35 21.48
N ASN A 53 8.84 2.73 20.20
CA ASN A 53 10.05 2.91 19.41
C ASN A 53 10.94 4.04 19.92
N ILE A 54 10.38 5.09 20.55
CA ILE A 54 11.19 6.17 21.16
C ILE A 54 12.05 5.63 22.31
N SER A 55 11.52 4.72 23.11
CA SER A 55 12.21 4.17 24.29
C SER A 55 12.93 2.84 24.03
N THR A 56 12.78 2.26 22.84
CA THR A 56 13.40 0.98 22.47
C THR A 56 14.59 1.21 21.54
N PRO A 57 15.77 0.64 21.82
CA PRO A 57 16.94 0.75 20.95
C PRO A 57 16.65 0.26 19.52
N LEU A 58 17.35 0.86 18.56
CA LEU A 58 17.33 0.39 17.17
C LEU A 58 17.87 -1.03 17.08
N ILE A 59 17.20 -1.89 16.32
CA ILE A 59 17.59 -3.29 16.11
C ILE A 59 18.70 -3.39 15.05
N ALA A 60 19.49 -4.47 15.05
CA ALA A 60 20.55 -4.71 14.06
C ALA A 60 19.98 -4.93 12.63
N SER A 61 20.77 -4.69 11.58
CA SER A 61 20.26 -4.78 10.18
C SER A 61 19.79 -6.20 9.84
N ASN A 62 20.55 -7.19 10.32
CA ASN A 62 20.21 -8.60 10.19
C ASN A 62 19.01 -9.05 11.06
N GLN A 63 18.48 -8.19 11.94
CA GLN A 63 17.30 -8.45 12.77
C GLN A 63 16.03 -7.76 12.25
N THR A 64 16.14 -6.84 11.28
CA THR A 64 15.00 -6.11 10.69
C THR A 64 13.98 -7.03 10.00
N VAL A 65 14.43 -8.20 9.59
CA VAL A 65 13.60 -9.25 8.99
C VAL A 65 13.85 -10.51 9.78
N SER A 66 12.79 -11.04 10.40
CA SER A 66 12.87 -12.29 11.16
C SER A 66 13.21 -13.47 10.23
N LYS A 67 13.94 -14.45 10.76
CA LYS A 67 14.05 -15.79 10.15
C LYS A 67 12.67 -16.45 10.04
N PRO A 68 12.52 -17.49 9.21
CA PRO A 68 11.25 -18.21 9.10
C PRO A 68 10.74 -18.69 10.47
N PHE A 69 9.44 -18.54 10.68
CA PHE A 69 8.78 -18.98 11.91
C PHE A 69 7.36 -19.48 11.62
N SER A 70 6.85 -20.26 12.56
CA SER A 70 5.48 -20.77 12.51
C SER A 70 4.95 -20.93 13.93
N PRO A 71 3.64 -21.23 14.10
CA PRO A 71 3.11 -21.62 15.39
C PRO A 71 3.88 -22.77 16.02
N ASP A 72 4.47 -23.69 15.25
CA ASP A 72 5.26 -24.84 15.73
C ASP A 72 6.72 -24.49 16.08
N ARG A 73 7.27 -23.47 15.43
CA ARG A 73 8.63 -22.94 15.66
C ARG A 73 8.57 -21.41 15.85
N PRO A 74 8.06 -20.91 16.99
CA PRO A 74 7.96 -19.47 17.23
C PRO A 74 9.36 -18.85 17.38
N PRO A 75 9.52 -17.55 17.07
CA PRO A 75 10.76 -16.84 17.35
C PRO A 75 10.99 -16.67 18.86
N GLN A 76 12.18 -16.22 19.27
CA GLN A 76 12.44 -15.97 20.69
C GLN A 76 11.59 -14.82 21.22
N PHE A 77 11.00 -14.99 22.41
CA PHE A 77 10.14 -13.98 23.04
C PHE A 77 10.89 -12.66 23.31
N SER A 78 12.16 -12.73 23.69
CA SER A 78 13.01 -11.56 23.97
C SER A 78 13.27 -10.70 22.74
N GLU A 79 13.23 -11.27 21.54
CA GLU A 79 13.48 -10.56 20.28
C GLU A 79 12.17 -10.12 19.63
N HIS A 80 11.14 -10.98 19.66
CA HIS A 80 9.89 -10.78 18.95
C HIS A 80 8.67 -11.15 19.82
N PRO A 81 8.39 -10.40 20.90
CA PRO A 81 7.36 -10.77 21.88
C PRO A 81 5.97 -10.84 21.26
N PHE A 82 5.62 -9.90 20.37
CA PHE A 82 4.32 -9.90 19.69
C PHE A 82 4.15 -11.09 18.74
N ILE A 83 5.19 -11.47 18.00
CA ILE A 83 5.15 -12.63 17.09
C ILE A 83 5.04 -13.92 17.90
N TRP A 84 5.79 -14.01 19.00
CA TRP A 84 5.71 -15.16 19.90
C TRP A 84 4.29 -15.33 20.44
N MET A 85 3.65 -14.25 20.88
CA MET A 85 2.26 -14.29 21.37
C MET A 85 1.27 -14.70 20.28
N THR A 86 1.39 -14.20 19.05
CA THR A 86 0.51 -14.62 17.94
C THR A 86 0.72 -16.09 17.58
N CYS A 87 1.96 -16.58 17.59
CA CYS A 87 2.25 -18.01 17.38
C CYS A 87 1.64 -18.89 18.47
N CYS A 88 1.77 -18.50 19.74
CA CYS A 88 1.16 -19.23 20.86
C CYS A 88 -0.37 -19.27 20.76
N LEU A 89 -1.00 -18.16 20.40
CA LEU A 89 -2.45 -18.10 20.20
C LEU A 89 -2.89 -18.99 19.02
N ALA A 90 -2.16 -18.95 17.89
CA ALA A 90 -2.45 -19.77 16.72
C ALA A 90 -2.31 -21.27 17.05
N ARG A 91 -1.27 -21.64 17.80
CA ARG A 91 -1.07 -23.01 18.27
C ARG A 91 -2.21 -23.46 19.21
N LEU A 92 -2.66 -22.58 20.11
CA LEU A 92 -3.74 -22.86 21.04
C LEU A 92 -5.08 -23.11 20.31
N LEU A 93 -5.41 -22.31 19.30
CA LEU A 93 -6.65 -22.44 18.55
C LEU A 93 -6.60 -23.58 17.52
N GLY A 94 -5.41 -23.92 17.02
CA GLY A 94 -5.24 -24.88 15.92
C GLY A 94 -5.66 -24.30 14.55
N PRO A 95 -5.41 -25.03 13.45
CA PRO A 95 -5.59 -24.52 12.09
C PRO A 95 -7.07 -24.29 11.71
N ASP A 96 -8.00 -25.07 12.28
CA ASP A 96 -9.41 -24.99 11.90
C ASP A 96 -10.13 -23.79 12.56
N LEU A 97 -9.79 -23.48 13.81
CA LEU A 97 -10.41 -22.38 14.57
C LEU A 97 -9.65 -21.06 14.43
N SER A 98 -8.41 -21.07 13.96
CA SER A 98 -7.63 -19.85 13.77
C SER A 98 -8.27 -18.94 12.70
N PRO A 99 -8.62 -17.69 13.04
CA PRO A 99 -9.12 -16.73 12.06
C PRO A 99 -8.03 -16.40 11.03
N GLU A 100 -8.45 -15.91 9.87
CA GLU A 100 -7.54 -15.68 8.74
C GLU A 100 -6.37 -14.75 9.07
N TRP A 101 -6.63 -13.66 9.80
CA TRP A 101 -5.58 -12.76 10.26
C TRP A 101 -4.54 -13.51 11.09
N LEU A 102 -4.96 -14.35 12.03
CA LEU A 102 -4.03 -15.05 12.91
C LEU A 102 -3.15 -16.02 12.11
N LYS A 103 -3.70 -16.69 11.08
CA LYS A 103 -2.95 -17.56 10.17
C LYS A 103 -1.81 -16.82 9.47
N TRP A 104 -2.10 -15.66 8.88
CA TRP A 104 -1.11 -14.87 8.15
C TRP A 104 -0.10 -14.16 9.05
N TRP A 105 -0.50 -13.74 10.26
CA TRP A 105 0.39 -13.00 11.17
C TRP A 105 1.25 -13.90 12.07
N SER A 106 0.97 -15.21 12.13
CA SER A 106 1.71 -16.21 12.92
C SER A 106 2.65 -17.11 12.12
N VAL A 107 2.68 -16.97 10.80
CA VAL A 107 3.58 -17.71 9.90
C VAL A 107 4.41 -16.74 9.08
N TRP A 108 5.68 -17.07 8.85
CA TRP A 108 6.57 -16.34 7.97
C TRP A 108 7.58 -17.27 7.34
N ASP A 109 7.64 -17.29 6.00
CA ASP A 109 8.55 -18.10 5.19
C ASP A 109 9.02 -17.33 3.93
N GLY A 110 8.88 -16.00 3.95
CA GLY A 110 9.26 -15.10 2.85
C GLY A 110 10.77 -14.98 2.63
N VAL A 111 11.57 -15.43 3.60
CA VAL A 111 13.03 -15.41 3.57
C VAL A 111 13.56 -16.84 3.73
N CYS A 112 14.72 -17.16 3.17
CA CYS A 112 15.38 -18.45 3.34
C CYS A 112 15.92 -18.62 4.78
N GLU A 113 16.22 -19.86 5.20
CA GLU A 113 16.76 -20.15 6.54
C GLU A 113 18.12 -19.48 6.82
N ASP A 114 18.90 -19.20 5.79
CA ASP A 114 20.15 -18.42 5.85
C ASP A 114 19.90 -16.90 5.97
N GLY A 115 18.64 -16.48 5.94
CA GLY A 115 18.20 -15.09 5.99
C GLY A 115 18.20 -14.39 4.63
N LYS A 116 18.55 -15.04 3.52
CA LYS A 116 18.56 -14.39 2.20
C LYS A 116 17.18 -14.41 1.57
N TRP A 117 16.87 -13.40 0.77
CA TRP A 117 15.67 -13.42 -0.06
C TRP A 117 15.82 -14.44 -1.19
N LYS A 118 14.72 -15.08 -1.55
CA LYS A 118 14.64 -15.87 -2.79
C LYS A 118 14.94 -14.96 -3.97
N GLU A 119 15.55 -15.47 -5.04
CA GLU A 119 15.74 -14.67 -6.26
C GLU A 119 14.40 -14.26 -6.87
N ALA A 120 14.35 -13.05 -7.43
CA ALA A 120 13.19 -12.58 -8.17
C ALA A 120 13.05 -13.36 -9.48
N LYS A 121 11.87 -13.93 -9.72
CA LYS A 121 11.56 -14.66 -10.96
C LYS A 121 10.92 -13.75 -12.00
N MET A 122 11.38 -13.87 -13.24
CA MET A 122 10.85 -13.15 -14.39
C MET A 122 10.16 -14.12 -15.35
N ASP A 123 8.87 -14.37 -15.13
CA ASP A 123 8.06 -15.16 -16.04
C ASP A 123 7.32 -14.23 -17.03
N ASP A 124 6.74 -14.84 -18.07
CA ASP A 124 5.97 -14.14 -19.09
C ASP A 124 4.87 -13.27 -18.45
N ALA A 125 4.90 -11.96 -18.74
CA ALA A 125 3.95 -10.97 -18.23
C ALA A 125 2.49 -11.34 -18.52
N THR A 126 2.22 -12.19 -19.52
CA THR A 126 0.87 -12.68 -19.84
C THR A 126 0.31 -13.64 -18.78
N GLN A 127 1.16 -14.25 -17.95
CA GLN A 127 0.75 -15.23 -16.93
C GLN A 127 0.67 -14.65 -15.52
N VAL A 128 1.28 -13.50 -15.28
CA VAL A 128 1.36 -12.87 -13.96
C VAL A 128 0.54 -11.58 -13.90
N SER A 129 0.00 -11.27 -12.72
CA SER A 129 -0.65 -10.01 -12.40
C SER A 129 0.30 -9.13 -11.62
N ARG A 130 0.50 -7.90 -12.08
CA ARG A 130 1.21 -6.83 -11.35
C ARG A 130 0.33 -5.59 -11.29
N GLY A 131 0.67 -4.67 -10.38
CA GLY A 131 -0.09 -3.46 -10.13
C GLY A 131 0.80 -2.22 -10.04
N PRO A 132 0.28 -1.08 -9.59
CA PRO A 132 1.03 0.18 -9.59
C PRO A 132 2.02 0.29 -8.43
N CYS A 133 1.95 -0.61 -7.44
CA CYS A 133 2.79 -0.57 -6.25
C CYS A 133 4.10 -1.36 -6.47
N PRO A 134 5.27 -0.68 -6.53
CA PRO A 134 6.56 -1.36 -6.69
C PRO A 134 6.85 -2.37 -5.58
N GLY A 135 6.49 -2.00 -4.35
CA GLY A 135 6.70 -2.85 -3.19
C GLY A 135 5.96 -4.19 -3.32
N LEU A 136 4.68 -4.19 -3.70
CA LEU A 136 3.90 -5.42 -3.84
C LEU A 136 4.34 -6.26 -5.03
N ASN A 137 4.70 -5.62 -6.15
CA ASN A 137 5.23 -6.31 -7.31
C ASN A 137 6.54 -7.03 -6.99
N ALA A 138 7.44 -6.39 -6.21
CA ALA A 138 8.66 -7.03 -5.73
C ALA A 138 8.33 -8.24 -4.84
N LEU A 139 7.39 -8.13 -3.89
CA LEU A 139 6.98 -9.27 -3.05
C LEU A 139 6.49 -10.45 -3.90
N ALA A 140 5.69 -10.18 -4.95
CA ALA A 140 5.22 -11.23 -5.86
C ALA A 140 6.39 -11.82 -6.66
N ASN A 141 7.28 -11.00 -7.22
CA ASN A 141 8.45 -11.45 -7.98
C ASN A 141 9.38 -12.34 -7.15
N HIS A 142 9.53 -12.07 -5.85
CA HIS A 142 10.29 -12.88 -4.91
C HIS A 142 9.51 -14.09 -4.33
N GLY A 143 8.21 -14.24 -4.67
CA GLY A 143 7.36 -15.31 -4.16
C GLY A 143 7.06 -15.23 -2.66
N ILE A 144 7.11 -14.01 -2.09
CA ILE A 144 6.75 -13.73 -0.69
C ILE A 144 5.23 -13.66 -0.53
N ILE A 145 4.56 -13.08 -1.53
CA ILE A 145 3.13 -13.29 -1.77
C ILE A 145 2.97 -14.21 -2.99
N ASN A 146 1.73 -14.57 -3.34
CA ASN A 146 1.49 -15.44 -4.50
C ASN A 146 2.22 -14.89 -5.73
N TYR A 147 3.10 -15.70 -6.33
CA TYR A 147 3.95 -15.29 -7.45
C TYR A 147 3.13 -14.78 -8.64
N SER A 148 1.98 -15.41 -8.89
CA SER A 148 1.05 -14.98 -9.93
C SER A 148 0.47 -13.59 -9.69
N GLY A 149 0.59 -13.04 -8.47
CA GLY A 149 -0.03 -11.78 -8.06
C GLY A 149 -1.55 -11.85 -8.02
N ARG A 150 -2.13 -13.05 -7.93
CA ARG A 150 -3.58 -13.31 -7.93
C ARG A 150 -4.04 -13.92 -6.61
N ASP A 151 -5.34 -13.77 -6.35
CA ASP A 151 -6.04 -14.33 -5.18
C ASP A 151 -5.39 -13.94 -3.84
N LEU A 152 -4.93 -12.70 -3.76
CA LEU A 152 -4.25 -12.17 -2.58
C LEU A 152 -5.27 -11.70 -1.55
N SER A 153 -5.22 -12.27 -0.35
CA SER A 153 -6.09 -11.82 0.73
C SER A 153 -5.54 -10.57 1.42
N PHE A 154 -6.41 -9.84 2.12
CA PHE A 154 -6.04 -8.61 2.83
C PHE A 154 -4.90 -8.84 3.82
N HIS A 155 -5.00 -9.90 4.64
CA HIS A 155 -4.01 -10.18 5.68
C HIS A 155 -2.72 -10.79 5.13
N GLN A 156 -2.78 -11.51 4.00
CA GLN A 156 -1.57 -11.93 3.28
C GLN A 156 -0.75 -10.71 2.85
N ILE A 157 -1.39 -9.71 2.24
CA ILE A 157 -0.72 -8.48 1.80
C ILE A 157 -0.15 -7.71 3.01
N ALA A 158 -0.99 -7.42 4.01
CA ALA A 158 -0.59 -6.60 5.15
C ALA A 158 0.56 -7.23 5.96
N SER A 159 0.50 -8.55 6.22
CA SER A 159 1.58 -9.25 6.93
C SER A 159 2.88 -9.26 6.11
N ALA A 160 2.81 -9.54 4.81
CA ALA A 160 3.99 -9.56 3.94
C ALA A 160 4.68 -8.18 3.84
N ILE A 161 3.90 -7.09 3.76
CA ILE A 161 4.43 -5.72 3.83
C ILE A 161 5.17 -5.51 5.15
N SER A 162 4.51 -5.82 6.28
CA SER A 162 5.06 -5.60 7.62
C SER A 162 6.40 -6.33 7.80
N ARG A 163 6.45 -7.62 7.42
CA ARG A 163 7.63 -8.47 7.60
C ARG A 163 8.77 -8.12 6.65
N THR A 164 8.47 -7.78 5.41
CA THR A 164 9.52 -7.55 4.40
C THR A 164 10.18 -6.19 4.56
N TYR A 165 9.38 -5.17 4.85
CA TYR A 165 9.83 -3.78 4.84
C TYR A 165 10.08 -3.21 6.24
N ASN A 166 10.01 -4.05 7.28
CA ASN A 166 10.04 -3.64 8.69
C ASN A 166 9.05 -2.50 8.96
N VAL A 167 7.79 -2.70 8.57
CA VAL A 167 6.70 -1.74 8.77
C VAL A 167 5.84 -2.19 9.94
N SER A 168 5.41 -1.27 10.80
CA SER A 168 4.58 -1.61 11.95
C SER A 168 3.31 -2.36 11.50
N PRO A 169 2.80 -3.34 12.28
CA PRO A 169 1.60 -4.08 11.89
C PRO A 169 0.40 -3.18 11.59
N PHE A 170 0.20 -2.14 12.40
CA PHE A 170 -0.93 -1.21 12.23
C PHE A 170 -0.77 -0.32 11.01
N PHE A 171 0.45 0.11 10.69
CA PHE A 171 0.69 0.88 9.48
C PHE A 171 0.52 0.00 8.23
N ALA A 172 1.01 -1.24 8.25
CA ALA A 172 0.82 -2.17 7.13
C ALA A 172 -0.66 -2.51 6.87
N VAL A 173 -1.45 -2.72 7.94
CA VAL A 173 -2.90 -2.87 7.84
C VAL A 173 -3.52 -1.61 7.24
N ARG A 174 -3.19 -0.42 7.75
CA ARG A 174 -3.72 0.84 7.22
C ARG A 174 -3.39 1.04 5.74
N ALA A 175 -2.15 0.78 5.32
CA ALA A 175 -1.73 0.89 3.93
C ALA A 175 -2.58 0.00 3.01
N THR A 176 -3.07 -1.12 3.54
CA THR A 176 -3.97 -2.05 2.82
C THR A 176 -5.44 -1.62 2.89
N VAL A 177 -5.87 -0.93 3.96
CA VAL A 177 -7.26 -0.43 4.12
C VAL A 177 -7.69 0.51 2.98
N GLY A 178 -6.76 1.26 2.37
CA GLY A 178 -7.08 2.08 1.19
C GLY A 178 -7.66 1.29 0.02
N ALA A 179 -7.36 -0.01 -0.06
CA ALA A 179 -7.85 -0.95 -1.07
C ALA A 179 -9.10 -1.72 -0.61
N SER A 180 -9.66 -1.45 0.58
CA SER A 180 -10.77 -2.22 1.14
C SER A 180 -11.98 -2.37 0.20
N PRO A 181 -12.38 -1.37 -0.62
CA PRO A 181 -13.50 -1.54 -1.55
C PRO A 181 -13.25 -2.65 -2.58
N LEU A 182 -11.99 -2.95 -2.92
CA LEU A 182 -11.64 -4.04 -3.84
C LEU A 182 -11.87 -5.43 -3.26
N PHE A 183 -11.95 -5.55 -1.93
CA PHE A 183 -12.21 -6.80 -1.22
C PHE A 183 -13.71 -7.03 -0.95
N GLU A 184 -14.57 -6.05 -1.19
CA GLU A 184 -16.01 -6.20 -0.94
C GLU A 184 -16.61 -7.32 -1.79
N GLY A 185 -17.18 -8.33 -1.13
CA GLY A 185 -17.74 -9.51 -1.79
C GLY A 185 -16.70 -10.48 -2.38
N ARG A 186 -15.40 -10.27 -2.13
CA ARG A 186 -14.30 -11.09 -2.67
C ARG A 186 -13.41 -11.64 -1.55
N LYS A 187 -12.89 -12.85 -1.73
CA LYS A 187 -11.92 -13.45 -0.79
C LYS A 187 -10.49 -12.92 -0.97
N GLY A 188 -10.20 -12.37 -2.15
CA GLY A 188 -8.91 -11.83 -2.49
C GLY A 188 -8.96 -11.00 -3.77
N ILE A 189 -7.86 -10.30 -4.01
CA ILE A 189 -7.67 -9.40 -5.16
C ILE A 189 -6.49 -9.86 -6.01
N ASN A 190 -6.46 -9.40 -7.25
CA ASN A 190 -5.26 -9.46 -8.09
C ASN A 190 -4.50 -8.13 -7.94
N LEU A 191 -3.18 -8.13 -8.08
CA LEU A 191 -2.40 -6.89 -7.99
C LEU A 191 -2.84 -5.84 -9.02
N SER A 192 -3.32 -6.26 -10.20
CA SER A 192 -3.85 -5.35 -11.21
C SER A 192 -5.12 -4.63 -10.77
N ASP A 193 -5.87 -5.17 -9.80
CA ASP A 193 -7.08 -4.52 -9.28
C ASP A 193 -6.73 -3.21 -8.56
N LEU A 194 -5.50 -3.08 -8.05
CA LEU A 194 -4.99 -1.86 -7.43
C LEU A 194 -4.81 -0.73 -8.44
N SER A 195 -4.84 -1.01 -9.75
CA SER A 195 -4.80 0.01 -10.82
C SER A 195 -6.15 0.71 -11.03
N ALA A 196 -7.16 0.44 -10.18
CA ALA A 196 -8.43 1.16 -10.22
C ALA A 196 -8.23 2.65 -9.87
N HIS A 197 -8.32 3.48 -10.91
CA HIS A 197 -8.02 4.91 -10.88
C HIS A 197 -8.90 5.68 -9.87
N GLY A 198 -8.29 6.60 -9.12
CA GLY A 198 -8.95 7.50 -8.17
C GLY A 198 -9.22 6.88 -6.78
N MET A 199 -8.93 5.59 -6.57
CA MET A 199 -8.99 4.98 -5.24
C MET A 199 -7.67 5.15 -4.47
N ILE A 200 -6.65 4.42 -4.92
CA ILE A 200 -5.24 4.54 -4.49
C ILE A 200 -4.39 4.95 -5.68
N GLU A 201 -4.57 4.30 -6.84
CA GLU A 201 -3.96 4.69 -8.09
C GLU A 201 -4.39 6.12 -8.46
N HIS A 202 -3.44 6.94 -8.91
CA HIS A 202 -3.65 8.33 -9.23
C HIS A 202 -2.67 8.87 -10.28
N ASP A 203 -3.12 9.90 -10.99
CA ASP A 203 -2.30 10.69 -11.90
C ASP A 203 -1.14 11.38 -11.19
N ALA A 204 -0.13 11.79 -11.96
CA ALA A 204 1.12 12.36 -11.45
C ALA A 204 1.83 11.44 -10.43
N SER A 205 1.67 10.12 -10.60
CA SER A 205 2.51 9.13 -9.94
C SER A 205 3.99 9.43 -10.16
N LEU A 206 4.80 9.22 -9.11
CA LEU A 206 6.21 9.61 -9.08
C LEU A 206 7.02 9.00 -10.24
N LEU A 207 6.85 7.69 -10.45
CA LEU A 207 7.64 6.88 -11.38
C LEU A 207 6.78 6.06 -12.36
N ARG A 208 5.50 6.41 -12.50
CA ARG A 208 4.59 5.80 -13.47
C ARG A 208 3.96 6.89 -14.34
N PRO A 209 3.72 6.59 -15.63
CA PRO A 209 2.92 7.45 -16.50
C PRO A 209 1.45 7.46 -16.05
N ASP A 210 0.72 8.49 -16.45
CA ASP A 210 -0.74 8.54 -16.29
C ASP A 210 -1.40 7.64 -17.35
N ILE A 211 -2.61 7.15 -17.05
CA ILE A 211 -3.35 6.22 -17.93
C ILE A 211 -3.60 6.81 -19.33
N ASP A 212 -3.87 8.13 -19.40
CA ASP A 212 -4.15 8.86 -20.64
C ASP A 212 -2.90 9.59 -21.20
N SER A 213 -1.70 9.20 -20.76
CA SER A 213 -0.47 9.78 -21.29
C SER A 213 -0.33 9.47 -22.79
N SER A 214 -0.26 10.54 -23.60
CA SER A 214 -0.18 10.44 -25.06
C SER A 214 1.08 9.75 -25.56
N SER A 215 2.13 9.68 -24.73
CA SER A 215 3.44 9.11 -25.06
C SER A 215 3.52 7.59 -24.92
N GLN A 216 2.56 6.91 -24.27
CA GLN A 216 2.67 5.48 -24.00
C GLN A 216 1.32 4.72 -24.15
N LYS A 217 0.71 4.78 -25.34
CA LYS A 217 -0.55 4.09 -25.66
C LYS A 217 -0.47 2.56 -25.84
N THR A 218 0.68 1.95 -25.57
CA THR A 218 0.93 0.54 -25.93
C THR A 218 0.20 -0.45 -25.01
N PHE A 219 -0.12 -0.05 -23.78
CA PHE A 219 -0.72 -0.91 -22.75
C PHE A 219 -1.96 -0.27 -22.11
N LYS A 220 -3.06 -1.03 -21.99
CA LYS A 220 -4.24 -0.59 -21.23
C LYS A 220 -3.99 -0.53 -19.71
N ASP A 221 -2.97 -1.24 -19.25
CA ASP A 221 -2.59 -1.42 -17.86
C ASP A 221 -1.24 -0.74 -17.55
N ILE A 222 -0.92 0.37 -18.23
CA ILE A 222 0.42 0.94 -18.22
C ILE A 222 0.98 1.26 -16.82
N GLN A 223 0.11 1.63 -15.88
CA GLN A 223 0.49 1.92 -14.50
C GLN A 223 0.96 0.68 -13.74
N SER A 224 0.64 -0.53 -14.22
CA SER A 224 1.09 -1.80 -13.67
C SER A 224 2.53 -2.15 -14.06
N HIS A 225 3.15 -1.38 -14.95
CA HIS A 225 4.51 -1.60 -15.44
C HIS A 225 5.45 -0.49 -14.94
N PRO A 226 6.69 -0.82 -14.54
CA PRO A 226 7.66 0.19 -14.17
C PRO A 226 8.07 1.03 -15.37
N SER A 227 8.44 2.29 -15.14
CA SER A 227 8.94 3.19 -16.19
C SER A 227 10.43 3.50 -15.97
N PRO A 228 11.35 2.76 -16.62
CA PRO A 228 12.79 3.03 -16.55
C PRO A 228 13.15 4.47 -16.93
N GLU A 229 12.41 5.08 -17.87
CA GLU A 229 12.59 6.48 -18.27
C GLU A 229 12.36 7.45 -17.10
N LEU A 230 11.23 7.31 -16.38
CA LEU A 230 10.93 8.17 -15.24
C LEU A 230 11.91 7.90 -14.08
N ILE A 231 12.30 6.64 -13.87
CA ILE A 231 13.27 6.28 -12.83
C ILE A 231 14.63 6.90 -13.14
N GLU A 232 15.12 6.81 -14.38
CA GLU A 232 16.39 7.43 -14.77
C GLU A 232 16.34 8.95 -14.66
N ARG A 233 15.21 9.55 -15.04
CA ARG A 233 15.01 11.00 -15.00
C ARG A 233 15.03 11.55 -13.57
N PHE A 234 14.27 10.95 -12.65
CA PHE A 234 14.10 11.51 -11.30
C PHE A 234 15.09 10.93 -10.30
N PHE A 235 15.45 9.65 -10.44
CA PHE A 235 16.40 8.94 -9.57
C PHE A 235 17.54 8.32 -10.38
N PRO A 236 18.34 9.13 -11.09
CA PRO A 236 19.50 8.65 -11.83
C PRO A 236 20.50 7.96 -10.89
N SER A 237 21.32 7.07 -11.45
CA SER A 237 22.38 6.42 -10.69
C SER A 237 23.36 7.45 -10.13
N ALA A 238 23.59 7.42 -8.81
CA ALA A 238 24.57 8.27 -8.14
C ALA A 238 24.94 7.68 -6.78
N LYS A 239 26.06 8.15 -6.21
CA LYS A 239 26.52 7.74 -4.87
C LYS A 239 25.73 8.38 -3.73
N ARG A 240 25.19 9.59 -3.92
CA ARG A 240 24.39 10.27 -2.88
C ARG A 240 23.00 9.63 -2.78
N PRO A 241 22.38 9.54 -1.59
CA PRO A 241 21.03 9.03 -1.48
C PRO A 241 20.00 9.94 -2.19
N VAL A 242 18.84 9.37 -2.49
CA VAL A 242 17.61 10.11 -2.79
C VAL A 242 17.16 10.81 -1.50
N THR A 243 16.81 12.08 -1.61
CA THR A 243 16.40 12.91 -0.47
C THR A 243 14.93 13.30 -0.56
N PRO A 244 14.30 13.74 0.54
CA PRO A 244 12.96 14.32 0.51
C PRO A 244 12.82 15.44 -0.52
N SER A 245 13.85 16.28 -0.68
CA SER A 245 13.86 17.36 -1.69
C SER A 245 13.88 16.83 -3.13
N ASP A 246 14.56 15.73 -3.41
CA ASP A 246 14.52 15.10 -4.73
C ASP A 246 13.09 14.61 -5.03
N CYS A 247 12.43 13.98 -4.06
CA CYS A 247 11.03 13.54 -4.18
C CYS A 247 10.07 14.72 -4.38
N SER A 248 10.19 15.80 -3.58
CA SER A 248 9.38 17.01 -3.74
C SER A 248 9.50 17.60 -5.15
N LYS A 249 10.74 17.77 -5.64
CA LYS A 249 11.00 18.30 -7.00
C LYS A 249 10.39 17.39 -8.06
N ALA A 250 10.56 16.08 -7.94
CA ALA A 250 9.98 15.11 -8.86
C ALA A 250 8.45 15.20 -8.90
N LEU A 251 7.79 15.21 -7.73
CA LEU A 251 6.34 15.36 -7.64
C LEU A 251 5.85 16.70 -8.21
N THR A 252 6.53 17.81 -7.94
CA THR A 252 6.19 19.12 -8.53
C THR A 252 6.22 19.06 -10.05
N ILE A 253 7.29 18.51 -10.64
CA ILE A 253 7.45 18.38 -12.09
C ILE A 253 6.36 17.46 -12.64
N ARG A 254 6.16 16.27 -12.05
CA ARG A 254 5.12 15.31 -12.48
C ARG A 254 3.74 15.95 -12.47
N ARG A 255 3.35 16.62 -11.38
CA ARG A 255 2.05 17.30 -11.26
C ARG A 255 1.87 18.39 -12.31
N ALA A 256 2.90 19.19 -12.58
CA ALA A 256 2.84 20.25 -13.59
C ALA A 256 2.73 19.69 -15.02
N GLU A 257 3.54 18.69 -15.35
CA GLU A 257 3.55 18.06 -16.68
C GLU A 257 2.25 17.32 -16.97
N CYS A 258 1.73 16.58 -16.00
CA CYS A 258 0.46 15.86 -16.17
C CYS A 258 -0.69 16.86 -16.29
N ALA A 259 -0.73 17.92 -15.47
CA ALA A 259 -1.75 18.96 -15.60
C ALA A 259 -1.75 19.70 -16.94
N ALA A 260 -0.59 19.76 -17.62
CA ALA A 260 -0.43 20.40 -18.93
C ALA A 260 -0.75 19.45 -20.10
N ASN A 261 -0.43 18.16 -19.97
CA ASN A 261 -0.43 17.22 -21.09
C ASN A 261 -1.53 16.14 -21.03
N ASN A 262 -2.07 15.85 -19.84
CA ASN A 262 -3.13 14.87 -19.66
C ASN A 262 -4.50 15.60 -19.66
N PRO A 263 -5.35 15.41 -20.71
CA PRO A 263 -6.63 16.10 -20.83
C PRO A 263 -7.66 15.66 -19.77
N THR A 264 -7.49 14.47 -19.18
CA THR A 264 -8.37 13.91 -18.14
C THR A 264 -7.75 14.02 -16.75
N PHE A 265 -6.66 14.78 -16.61
CA PHE A 265 -5.88 14.89 -15.38
C PHE A 265 -6.76 15.12 -14.14
N TYR A 266 -6.71 14.15 -13.22
CA TYR A 266 -7.49 14.17 -12.00
C TYR A 266 -6.59 14.29 -10.76
N ARG A 267 -6.85 15.33 -9.96
CA ARG A 267 -6.04 15.65 -8.79
C ARG A 267 -6.90 16.12 -7.62
N THR A 268 -6.61 15.60 -6.42
CA THR A 268 -7.19 16.06 -5.15
C THR A 268 -6.11 16.08 -4.08
N LEU A 269 -6.36 16.80 -2.97
CA LEU A 269 -5.45 16.80 -1.82
C LEU A 269 -5.17 15.38 -1.29
N LYS A 270 -6.18 14.51 -1.28
CA LYS A 270 -6.02 13.10 -0.87
C LYS A 270 -4.98 12.38 -1.75
N LEU A 271 -5.08 12.53 -3.07
CA LEU A 271 -4.17 11.86 -4.01
C LEU A 271 -2.77 12.47 -3.97
N ASP A 272 -2.66 13.78 -3.77
CA ASP A 272 -1.37 14.44 -3.53
C ASP A 272 -0.67 13.88 -2.28
N MET A 273 -1.42 13.75 -1.17
CA MET A 273 -0.91 13.15 0.06
C MET A 273 -0.47 11.70 -0.16
N ILE A 274 -1.23 10.89 -0.89
CA ILE A 274 -0.84 9.51 -1.24
C ILE A 274 0.48 9.51 -2.03
N GLY A 275 0.65 10.40 -3.01
CA GLY A 275 1.89 10.53 -3.78
C GLY A 275 3.10 10.87 -2.89
N SER A 276 2.91 11.76 -1.92
CA SER A 276 3.96 12.12 -0.94
C SER A 276 4.20 11.02 0.10
N GLU A 277 3.17 10.28 0.52
CA GLU A 277 3.27 9.11 1.42
C GLU A 277 4.09 7.99 0.75
N ASN A 278 3.84 7.73 -0.52
CA ASN A 278 4.59 6.75 -1.30
C ASN A 278 6.09 7.09 -1.35
N CYS A 279 6.43 8.38 -1.48
CA CYS A 279 7.82 8.85 -1.40
C CYS A 279 8.40 8.65 0.01
N ALA A 280 7.62 8.98 1.05
CA ALA A 280 8.06 8.83 2.43
C ALA A 280 8.36 7.37 2.77
N ILE A 281 7.45 6.45 2.43
CA ILE A 281 7.64 5.01 2.63
C ILE A 281 8.87 4.52 1.85
N LEU A 282 8.98 4.89 0.57
CA LEU A 282 10.12 4.52 -0.28
C LEU A 282 11.45 4.95 0.36
N LEU A 283 11.55 6.20 0.83
CA LEU A 283 12.76 6.69 1.48
C LEU A 283 13.03 6.00 2.82
N ALA A 284 12.01 5.78 3.64
CA ALA A 284 12.16 5.16 4.95
C ALA A 284 12.66 3.70 4.84
N ILE A 285 12.08 2.91 3.94
CA ILE A 285 12.43 1.49 3.82
C ILE A 285 13.76 1.29 3.10
N THR A 286 14.14 2.17 2.17
CA THR A 286 15.38 2.04 1.38
C THR A 286 16.56 2.84 1.93
N GLY A 287 16.30 3.78 2.86
CA GLY A 287 17.29 4.76 3.31
C GLY A 287 17.66 5.77 2.23
N GLY A 288 16.88 5.83 1.14
CA GLY A 288 17.20 6.59 -0.07
C GLY A 288 18.38 6.03 -0.86
N ASP A 289 18.87 4.81 -0.57
CA ASP A 289 19.92 4.19 -1.37
C ASP A 289 19.46 4.08 -2.83
N ARG A 290 20.19 4.72 -3.76
CA ARG A 290 19.76 4.81 -5.16
C ARG A 290 19.73 3.47 -5.86
N HIS A 291 20.64 2.56 -5.55
CA HIS A 291 20.64 1.22 -6.13
C HIS A 291 19.39 0.46 -5.68
N VAL A 292 19.09 0.50 -4.38
CA VAL A 292 17.89 -0.12 -3.81
C VAL A 292 16.61 0.52 -4.38
N VAL A 293 16.50 1.86 -4.36
CA VAL A 293 15.33 2.58 -4.90
C VAL A 293 15.11 2.21 -6.36
N ARG A 294 16.15 2.21 -7.19
CA ARG A 294 16.04 1.91 -8.62
C ARG A 294 15.64 0.46 -8.87
N ASN A 295 16.21 -0.51 -8.15
CA ASN A 295 15.80 -1.91 -8.28
C ASN A 295 14.35 -2.12 -7.81
N LEU A 296 14.00 -1.56 -6.64
CA LEU A 296 12.66 -1.70 -6.06
C LEU A 296 11.60 -1.06 -6.94
N THR A 297 11.93 0.02 -7.64
CA THR A 297 11.00 0.73 -8.54
C THR A 297 11.00 0.21 -9.97
N GLY A 298 11.89 -0.73 -10.29
CA GLY A 298 11.85 -1.50 -11.53
C GLY A 298 12.68 -0.93 -12.69
N ILE A 299 13.84 -0.33 -12.42
CA ILE A 299 14.75 0.17 -13.47
C ILE A 299 15.12 -0.88 -14.52
N LYS A 300 15.14 -2.16 -14.13
CA LYS A 300 15.44 -3.31 -15.01
C LYS A 300 14.23 -3.77 -15.84
N GLY A 301 13.10 -3.07 -15.76
CA GLY A 301 11.82 -3.47 -16.34
C GLY A 301 10.94 -4.32 -15.42
N TYR A 302 11.40 -4.62 -14.20
CA TYR A 302 10.65 -5.38 -13.18
C TYR A 302 11.11 -4.98 -11.78
N GLU A 303 10.20 -4.97 -10.81
CA GLU A 303 10.53 -4.59 -9.42
C GLU A 303 11.17 -5.73 -8.63
N CYS A 304 12.30 -5.47 -7.97
CA CYS A 304 13.00 -6.44 -7.14
C CYS A 304 13.88 -5.76 -6.09
N PHE A 305 14.41 -6.53 -5.15
CA PHE A 305 15.52 -6.11 -4.29
C PHE A 305 16.61 -7.19 -4.27
N ASP A 306 17.82 -6.83 -3.86
CA ASP A 306 18.96 -7.76 -3.83
C ASP A 306 18.74 -8.84 -2.76
N THR A 307 19.30 -10.03 -2.94
CA THR A 307 19.09 -11.19 -2.04
C THR A 307 19.56 -10.94 -0.60
N GLU A 308 20.59 -10.10 -0.43
CA GLU A 308 21.12 -9.70 0.87
C GLU A 308 20.47 -8.42 1.43
N TRP A 309 19.58 -7.78 0.68
CA TRP A 309 19.03 -6.48 1.05
C TRP A 309 18.30 -6.56 2.39
N ARG A 310 18.38 -5.50 3.18
CA ARG A 310 17.61 -5.32 4.42
C ARG A 310 17.00 -3.93 4.46
N PRO A 311 15.78 -3.78 5.02
CA PRO A 311 15.18 -2.48 5.24
C PRO A 311 16.12 -1.54 6.00
N ALA A 312 16.18 -0.29 5.56
CA ALA A 312 16.91 0.77 6.25
C ALA A 312 16.20 1.24 7.52
N GLU A 313 14.91 0.94 7.67
CA GLU A 313 14.17 1.17 8.90
C GLU A 313 14.65 0.21 10.01
N ARG A 314 15.12 0.78 11.12
CA ARG A 314 15.74 0.05 12.24
C ARG A 314 14.97 0.14 13.54
N SER A 315 13.79 0.75 13.53
CA SER A 315 12.89 0.76 14.68
C SER A 315 12.53 -0.67 15.08
N ALA A 316 12.55 -0.96 16.37
CA ALA A 316 12.34 -2.31 16.91
C ALA A 316 10.95 -2.89 16.57
N PHE A 317 9.95 -2.02 16.42
CA PHE A 317 8.58 -2.39 16.06
C PHE A 317 8.18 -1.88 14.66
N GLY A 318 9.19 -1.55 13.83
CA GLY A 318 9.02 -1.13 12.44
C GLY A 318 8.61 0.33 12.25
N LEU A 319 8.59 0.75 10.98
CA LEU A 319 8.16 2.08 10.52
C LEU A 319 6.71 2.30 10.92
N THR A 320 6.46 3.34 11.69
CA THR A 320 5.11 3.73 12.10
C THR A 320 4.50 4.70 11.09
N MET A 321 3.18 4.76 11.06
CA MET A 321 2.46 5.76 10.28
C MET A 321 2.84 7.17 10.71
N VAL A 322 3.03 7.41 12.02
CA VAL A 322 3.45 8.72 12.53
C VAL A 322 4.79 9.16 11.90
N ASN A 323 5.78 8.26 11.84
CA ASN A 323 7.06 8.52 11.18
C ASN A 323 6.88 8.83 9.69
N ALA A 324 6.10 8.02 9.00
CA ALA A 324 5.80 8.22 7.58
C ALA A 324 5.08 9.55 7.32
N GLN A 325 4.15 9.95 8.18
CA GLN A 325 3.40 11.20 8.09
C GLN A 325 4.29 12.44 8.26
N PHE A 326 5.27 12.40 9.17
CA PHE A 326 6.25 13.49 9.31
C PHE A 326 7.06 13.67 8.03
N LEU A 327 7.55 12.58 7.45
CA LEU A 327 8.33 12.62 6.22
C LEU A 327 7.46 13.01 5.01
N LEU A 328 6.22 12.54 4.94
CA LEU A 328 5.21 12.97 3.98
C LEU A 328 5.01 14.49 4.05
N ALA A 329 4.80 15.03 5.25
CA ALA A 329 4.55 16.46 5.43
C ALA A 329 5.74 17.29 4.93
N TRP A 330 6.96 16.86 5.23
CA TRP A 330 8.17 17.48 4.69
C TRP A 330 8.16 17.49 3.16
N ILE A 331 7.90 16.33 2.54
CA ILE A 331 7.92 16.18 1.08
C ILE A 331 6.83 17.03 0.44
N GLU A 332 5.60 16.98 0.96
CA GLU A 332 4.45 17.69 0.41
C GLU A 332 4.62 19.20 0.50
N LEU A 333 5.07 19.72 1.65
CA LEU A 333 5.38 21.14 1.82
C LEU A 333 6.47 21.60 0.83
N GLY A 334 7.43 20.74 0.52
CA GLY A 334 8.48 21.01 -0.46
C GLY A 334 7.99 21.04 -1.92
N THR A 335 6.79 20.53 -2.23
CA THR A 335 6.27 20.54 -3.61
C THR A 335 5.84 21.94 -4.07
N GLY A 336 5.63 22.87 -3.13
CA GLY A 336 5.19 24.23 -3.41
C GLY A 336 3.81 24.33 -4.06
N SER A 337 3.03 23.23 -4.10
CA SER A 337 1.75 23.26 -4.78
C SER A 337 0.75 24.11 -4.01
N THR A 338 0.35 25.23 -4.59
CA THR A 338 -0.84 25.95 -4.15
C THR A 338 -2.06 25.09 -4.49
N PHE A 339 -2.92 24.83 -3.49
CA PHE A 339 -4.19 24.15 -3.68
C PHE A 339 -5.11 25.01 -4.54
N ARG A 340 -4.99 24.93 -5.87
CA ARG A 340 -6.00 25.46 -6.79
C ARG A 340 -6.83 24.29 -7.28
N PRO A 341 -8.06 24.08 -6.77
CA PRO A 341 -8.94 23.08 -7.36
C PRO A 341 -9.18 23.46 -8.83
N LYS A 342 -8.90 22.53 -9.75
CA LYS A 342 -9.34 22.67 -11.13
C LYS A 342 -10.84 22.37 -11.13
N HIS A 343 -11.63 23.32 -11.64
CA HIS A 343 -13.07 23.14 -11.80
C HIS A 343 -13.31 21.91 -12.69
N ARG A 344 -14.18 20.99 -12.27
CA ARG A 344 -14.73 20.00 -13.21
C ARG A 344 -15.71 20.77 -14.09
N ASP A 345 -15.39 20.91 -15.37
CA ASP A 345 -16.42 21.08 -16.38
C ASP A 345 -17.04 19.68 -16.55
N VAL A 346 -18.12 19.43 -15.80
CA VAL A 346 -18.97 18.24 -15.97
C VAL A 346 -19.93 18.50 -17.11
#